data_AF-A0A7C8LHU2-F1
#
_entry.id   AF-A0A7C8LHU2-F1
#
_cell.length_a   1.000
_cell.length_b   1.000
_cell.length_c   1.000
_cell.angle_alpha   90.00
_cell.angle_beta   90.00
_cell.angle_gamma   90.00
#
_symmetry.space_group_name_H-M   'P 1'
#
loop_
_entity.id
_entity.type
_entity.pdbx_description
1 polymer ?
#
loop_
_entity_poly.entity_id
_entity_poly.type
_entity_poly.pdbx_seq_one_letter_code
_entity_poly.pdbx_strand_id
1 'polypeptide(L)'
;MAEEHLDHALAEEFGGQIAEVHKLKASSAHFRTLLERNHGLWKEIQKIQTGVAPTDDFTLEDLEKRRLVILDEIAKMLAAAAT
;
A
#
# COMPACT_ATOMS: atom_id res chain seq x y z
N MET A 1 -6.12 15.02 -5.33
CA MET A 1 -6.61 14.85 -3.95
C MET A 1 -6.52 13.40 -3.45
N ALA A 2 -6.75 12.37 -4.28
CA ALA A 2 -6.62 10.96 -3.82
C ALA A 2 -5.19 10.55 -3.39
N GLU A 3 -4.15 11.13 -4.00
CA GLU A 3 -2.75 10.80 -3.67
C GLU A 3 -2.28 11.33 -2.31
N GLU A 4 -2.72 12.52 -1.88
CA GLU A 4 -2.35 13.06 -0.55
C GLU A 4 -2.97 12.26 0.59
N HIS A 5 -4.19 11.76 0.42
CA HIS A 5 -4.83 10.86 1.39
C HIS A 5 -4.11 9.52 1.49
N LEU A 6 -3.60 9.01 0.38
CA LEU A 6 -2.82 7.78 0.38
C LEU A 6 -1.47 7.98 1.09
N ASP A 7 -0.80 9.10 0.87
CA ASP A 7 0.47 9.42 1.51
C ASP A 7 0.31 9.54 3.03
N HIS A 8 -0.75 10.21 3.50
CA HIS A 8 -1.04 10.32 4.93
C HIS A 8 -1.41 8.97 5.54
N ALA A 9 -2.29 8.19 4.90
CA ALA A 9 -2.69 6.88 5.39
C ALA A 9 -1.51 5.90 5.48
N LEU A 10 -0.62 5.90 4.48
CA LEU A 10 0.60 5.11 4.51
C LEU A 10 1.55 5.59 5.61
N ALA A 11 1.72 6.90 5.77
CA ALA A 11 2.53 7.41 6.85
C ALA A 11 1.97 7.01 8.22
N GLU A 12 0.66 7.04 8.44
CA GLU A 12 0.05 6.51 9.66
C GLU A 12 0.31 5.00 9.82
N GLU A 13 0.17 4.20 8.74
CA GLU A 13 0.52 2.76 8.74
C GLU A 13 2.00 2.49 9.07
N PHE A 14 2.92 3.42 8.74
CA PHE A 14 4.37 3.26 8.91
C PHE A 14 5.03 4.22 9.91
N GLY A 15 4.26 4.78 10.86
CA GLY A 15 4.82 5.53 11.99
C GLY A 15 5.28 6.97 11.68
N GLY A 16 4.62 7.67 10.75
CA GLY A 16 4.77 9.10 10.49
C GLY A 16 5.83 9.50 9.47
N GLN A 17 6.33 8.57 8.65
CA GLN A 17 7.44 8.75 7.69
C GLN A 17 7.03 9.51 6.40
N ILE A 18 6.29 10.62 6.54
CA ILE A 18 5.75 11.41 5.41
C ILE A 18 6.88 11.94 4.52
N ALA A 19 7.98 12.39 5.10
CA ALA A 19 9.11 12.95 4.36
C ALA A 19 9.76 11.89 3.46
N GLU A 20 9.94 10.67 3.97
CA GLU A 20 10.50 9.54 3.24
C GLU A 20 9.56 9.09 2.12
N VAL A 21 8.25 9.05 2.37
CA VAL A 21 7.24 8.77 1.34
C VAL A 21 7.35 9.76 0.19
N HIS A 22 7.40 11.07 0.47
CA HIS A 22 7.55 12.09 -0.57
C HIS A 22 8.88 11.96 -1.33
N LYS A 23 9.99 11.75 -0.61
CA LYS A 23 11.32 11.54 -1.20
C LYS A 23 11.32 10.33 -2.14
N LEU A 24 10.79 9.19 -1.72
CA LEU A 24 10.73 7.98 -2.51
C LEU A 24 9.77 8.09 -3.69
N LYS A 25 8.61 8.76 -3.55
CA LYS A 25 7.71 9.03 -4.68
C LYS A 25 8.38 9.86 -5.78
N ALA A 26 9.17 10.86 -5.40
CA ALA A 26 9.88 11.71 -6.36
C ALA A 26 11.04 10.99 -7.06
N SER A 27 11.71 10.06 -6.38
CA SER A 27 12.98 9.48 -6.84
C SER A 27 12.92 8.01 -7.28
N SER A 28 11.89 7.26 -6.88
CA SER A 28 11.77 5.82 -7.14
C SER A 28 10.51 5.49 -7.93
N ALA A 29 10.68 5.06 -9.18
CA ALA A 29 9.58 4.52 -9.99
C ALA A 29 9.01 3.23 -9.37
N HIS A 30 9.88 2.39 -8.80
CA HIS A 30 9.49 1.16 -8.13
C HIS A 30 8.57 1.43 -6.93
N PHE A 31 8.93 2.40 -6.09
CA PHE A 31 8.10 2.79 -4.94
C PHE A 31 6.71 3.23 -5.37
N ARG A 32 6.62 4.06 -6.42
CA ARG A 32 5.32 4.48 -6.98
C ARG A 32 4.48 3.29 -7.45
N THR A 33 5.09 2.33 -8.15
CA THR A 33 4.40 1.10 -8.57
C THR A 33 3.92 0.26 -7.38
N LEU A 34 4.69 0.18 -6.30
CA LEU A 34 4.25 -0.52 -5.08
C LEU A 34 3.04 0.17 -4.43
N LEU A 35 3.03 1.51 -4.36
CA LEU A 35 1.89 2.26 -3.81
C LEU A 35 0.62 2.03 -4.64
N GLU A 36 0.74 2.09 -5.97
CA GLU A 36 -0.38 1.85 -6.89
C GLU A 36 -0.94 0.44 -6.73
N ARG A 37 -0.05 -0.57 -6.63
CA ARG A 37 -0.45 -1.98 -6.43
C ARG A 37 -1.12 -2.20 -5.08
N ASN A 38 -0.56 -1.65 -3.99
CA ASN A 38 -1.16 -1.71 -2.66
C ASN A 38 -2.58 -1.13 -2.66
N HIS A 39 -2.75 0.05 -3.24
CA HIS A 39 -4.05 0.71 -3.33
C HIS A 39 -5.04 -0.06 -4.21
N GLY A 40 -4.57 -0.67 -5.31
CA GLY A 40 -5.38 -1.56 -6.15
C GLY A 40 -5.91 -2.76 -5.38
N LEU A 41 -5.02 -3.47 -4.68
CA LEU A 41 -5.39 -4.62 -3.85
C LEU A 41 -6.32 -4.24 -2.70
N TRP A 42 -6.05 -3.12 -2.00
CA TRP A 42 -6.93 -2.63 -0.95
C TRP A 42 -8.35 -2.37 -1.47
N LYS A 43 -8.49 -1.73 -2.64
CA LYS A 43 -9.80 -1.53 -3.28
C LYS A 43 -10.51 -2.83 -3.62
N GLU A 44 -9.77 -3.82 -4.10
CA GLU A 44 -10.33 -5.14 -4.44
C GLU A 44 -10.81 -5.88 -3.19
N ILE A 45 -9.98 -5.95 -2.16
CA ILE A 45 -10.30 -6.51 -0.85
C ILE A 45 -11.53 -5.81 -0.25
N GLN A 46 -11.58 -4.48 -0.28
CA GLN A 46 -12.73 -3.73 0.22
C GLN A 46 -14.02 -4.05 -0.54
N LYS A 47 -13.98 -4.22 -1.87
CA LYS A 47 -15.16 -4.64 -2.64
C LYS A 47 -15.64 -6.03 -2.26
N ILE A 48 -14.72 -6.95 -1.99
CA ILE A 48 -15.05 -8.31 -1.53
C ILE A 48 -15.68 -8.25 -0.14
N GLN A 49 -15.03 -7.59 0.82
CA GLN A 49 -15.48 -7.48 2.20
C GLN A 49 -16.82 -6.76 2.36
N THR A 50 -17.11 -5.78 1.49
CA THR A 50 -18.41 -5.08 1.45
C THR A 50 -19.48 -5.81 0.66
N GLY A 51 -19.18 -6.99 0.10
CA GLY A 51 -20.11 -7.82 -0.67
C GLY A 51 -20.42 -7.29 -2.08
N VAL A 52 -19.68 -6.28 -2.56
CA VAL A 52 -19.83 -5.71 -3.91
C VAL A 52 -19.29 -6.66 -4.98
N ALA A 53 -18.21 -7.38 -4.67
CA ALA A 53 -17.62 -8.40 -5.53
C ALA A 53 -17.40 -9.69 -4.73
N PRO A 54 -18.47 -10.45 -4.42
CA PRO A 54 -18.33 -11.65 -3.61
C PRO A 54 -17.46 -12.69 -4.31
N THR A 55 -16.54 -13.28 -3.55
CA THR A 55 -15.62 -14.33 -4.00
C THR A 55 -15.46 -15.34 -2.86
N ASP A 56 -14.78 -16.47 -3.10
CA ASP A 56 -14.44 -17.44 -2.06
C ASP A 56 -13.36 -16.92 -1.10
N ASP A 57 -13.35 -17.46 0.12
CA ASP A 57 -12.43 -17.06 1.19
C ASP A 57 -10.95 -17.27 0.83
N PHE A 58 -10.62 -18.28 0.00
CA PHE A 58 -9.24 -18.50 -0.44
C PHE A 58 -8.73 -17.38 -1.35
N THR A 59 -9.59 -16.88 -2.23
CA THR A 59 -9.27 -15.72 -3.07
C THR A 59 -9.03 -14.46 -2.22
N LEU A 60 -9.87 -14.22 -1.21
CA LEU A 60 -9.67 -13.08 -0.29
C LEU A 60 -8.34 -13.21 0.47
N GLU A 61 -8.05 -14.39 1.03
CA GLU A 61 -6.81 -14.66 1.76
C GLU A 61 -5.57 -14.45 0.88
N ASP A 62 -5.60 -14.89 -0.38
CA ASP A 62 -4.50 -14.69 -1.33
C ASP A 62 -4.27 -13.20 -1.63
N LEU A 63 -5.33 -12.40 -1.79
CA LEU A 63 -5.23 -10.95 -1.98
C LEU A 63 -4.63 -10.25 -0.76
N GLU A 64 -5.06 -10.63 0.45
CA GLU A 64 -4.52 -10.09 1.70
C GLU A 64 -3.03 -10.42 1.86
N LYS A 65 -2.62 -11.66 1.54
CA LYS A 65 -1.20 -12.06 1.54
C LYS A 65 -0.38 -11.25 0.53
N ARG A 66 -0.89 -11.04 -0.68
CA ARG A 66 -0.22 -10.21 -1.70
C ARG A 66 -0.07 -8.77 -1.21
N ARG A 67 -1.11 -8.20 -0.58
CA ARG A 67 -1.05 -6.85 0.00
C ARG A 67 0.02 -6.78 1.09
N LEU A 68 0.09 -7.79 1.97
CA LEU A 68 1.07 -7.86 3.04
C LEU A 68 2.52 -7.85 2.53
N VAL A 69 2.82 -8.61 1.47
CA VAL A 69 4.15 -8.62 0.84
C VAL A 69 4.53 -7.25 0.30
N ILE A 70 3.60 -6.54 -0.33
CA ILE A 70 3.84 -5.18 -0.84
C ILE A 70 4.08 -4.20 0.30
N LEU A 71 3.31 -4.29 1.40
CA LEU A 71 3.51 -3.44 2.57
C LEU A 71 4.88 -3.66 3.22
N ASP A 72 5.33 -4.92 3.31
CA ASP A 72 6.68 -5.24 3.80
C ASP A 72 7.78 -4.63 2.92
N GLU A 73 7.61 -4.67 1.59
CA GLU A 73 8.55 -4.06 0.67
C GLU A 73 8.56 -2.52 0.78
N ILE A 74 7.40 -1.89 0.89
CA ILE A 74 7.26 -0.44 1.14
C ILE A 74 7.96 -0.08 2.45
N ALA A 75 7.73 -0.84 3.53
CA ALA A 75 8.34 -0.61 4.83
C ALA A 75 9.88 -0.68 4.78
N LYS A 76 10.43 -1.68 4.06
CA LYS A 76 11.88 -1.81 3.85
C LYS A 76 12.47 -0.60 3.12
N MET A 77 11.79 -0.11 2.08
CA MET A 77 12.24 1.07 1.35
C MET A 77 12.18 2.34 2.20
N LEU A 78 11.14 2.51 3.00
CA LEU A 78 11.00 3.64 3.93
C LEU A 78 12.09 3.61 5.00
N ALA A 79 12.32 2.47 5.64
CA ALA A 79 13.37 2.30 6.63
C ALA A 79 14.77 2.59 6.05
N ALA A 80 15.04 2.19 4.80
CA ALA A 80 16.29 2.50 4.11
C ALA A 80 16.42 3.98 3.70
N ALA A 81 15.32 4.72 3.59
CA ALA A 81 15.32 6.14 3.24
C ALA A 81 15.46 7.07 4.46
N ALA A 82 15.12 6.57 5.65
CA ALA A 82 15.18 7.25 6.95
C ALA A 82 16.59 7.27 7.58
N THR A 83 17.53 6.47 7.05
CA THR A 83 18.96 6.46 7.40
C THR A 83 19.77 7.42 6.55
#